data_AF-A0A9W4WQT7-F1
#
_entry.id   AF-A0A9W4WQT7-F1
#
_cell.length_a   1.000
_cell.length_b   1.000
_cell.length_c   1.000
_cell.angle_alpha   90.00
_cell.angle_beta   90.00
_cell.angle_gamma   90.00
#
_symmetry.space_group_name_H-M   'P 1'
#
loop_
_entity.id
_entity.type
_entity.pdbx_description
1 polymer ?
#
loop_
_entity_poly.entity_id
_entity_poly.type
_entity_poly.pdbx_seq_one_letter_code
_entity_poly.pdbx_strand_id
1 'polypeptide(L)' 'MWEFIYGIPPFDNEAHDFQLSLDICKGERPKIIKNIPQCYINLMKKCWNIDPLKRPTASEIKNIIK' A
#
# COMPACT_ATOMS: atom_id res chain seq x y z
N MET A 1 1.34 -4.19 5.43
CA MET A 1 -0.01 -3.77 5.90
C MET A 1 -1.11 -4.35 5.04
N TRP A 2 -1.06 -4.20 3.71
CA TRP A 2 -2.04 -4.81 2.81
C TRP A 2 -2.17 -6.33 3.03
N GLU A 3 -1.07 -7.07 2.92
CA GLU A 3 -1.06 -8.52 3.13
C GLU A 3 -1.53 -8.94 4.52
N PHE A 4 -1.19 -8.18 5.56
CA PHE A 4 -1.70 -8.43 6.91
C PHE A 4 -3.22 -8.27 7.03
N ILE A 5 -3.79 -7.31 6.29
CA ILE A 5 -5.23 -7.02 6.31
C ILE A 5 -6.02 -8.04 5.47
N TYR A 6 -5.50 -8.40 4.30
CA TYR A 6 -6.21 -9.23 3.32
C TYR A 6 -5.83 -10.71 3.38
N GLY A 7 -4.72 -11.07 4.03
CA GLY A 7 -4.22 -12.44 4.13
C GLY A 7 -3.68 -13.01 2.81
N ILE A 8 -3.54 -12.17 1.80
CA ILE A 8 -3.02 -12.52 0.47
C ILE A 8 -1.86 -11.58 0.10
N PRO A 9 -0.95 -11.97 -0.81
CA PRO A 9 0.07 -11.07 -1.35
C PRO A 9 -0.51 -10.02 -2.30
N PRO A 10 0.00 -8.77 -2.33
CA PRO A 10 -0.47 -7.76 -3.27
C PRO A 10 -0.20 -8.21 -4.70
N PHE A 11 -1.19 -8.02 -5.59
CA PHE A 11 -1.10 -8.46 -7.00
C PHE A 11 -0.98 -9.99 -7.17
N ASP A 12 -1.58 -10.77 -6.27
CA ASP A 12 -1.59 -12.24 -6.30
C ASP A 12 -2.11 -12.86 -7.60
N ASN A 13 -2.91 -12.10 -8.35
CA ASN A 13 -3.48 -12.50 -9.63
C ASN A 13 -2.67 -12.01 -10.86
N GLU A 14 -1.50 -11.40 -10.66
CA GLU A 14 -0.66 -10.83 -11.72
C GLU A 14 0.74 -11.46 -11.71
N ALA A 15 1.42 -11.43 -12.86
CA ALA A 15 2.81 -11.89 -12.94
C ALA A 15 3.75 -10.87 -12.27
N HIS A 16 4.61 -11.33 -11.37
CA HIS A 16 5.63 -10.49 -10.74
C HIS A 16 6.84 -10.27 -11.66
N ASP A 17 6.62 -9.55 -12.75
CA ASP A 17 7.62 -9.30 -13.79
C ASP A 17 7.98 -7.81 -13.95
N PHE A 18 8.74 -7.51 -15.00
CA PHE A 18 9.13 -6.14 -15.31
C PHE A 18 7.94 -5.24 -15.66
N GLN A 19 6.89 -5.80 -16.27
CA GLN A 19 5.71 -5.04 -16.66
C GLN A 19 4.96 -4.55 -15.41
N LEU A 20 4.73 -5.43 -14.44
CA LEU A 20 4.15 -5.03 -13.15
C LEU A 20 4.97 -3.95 -12.45
N SER A 21 6.30 -4.06 -12.48
CA SER A 21 7.19 -3.05 -11.91
C SER A 21 7.00 -1.67 -12.55
N LEU A 22 6.83 -1.62 -13.88
CA LEU A 22 6.53 -0.37 -14.60
C LEU A 22 5.16 0.21 -14.23
N ASP A 23 4.15 -0.64 -14.07
CA ASP A 23 2.79 -0.19 -13.75
C ASP A 23 2.71 0.36 -12.32
N ILE A 24 3.43 -0.23 -11.37
CA ILE A 24 3.60 0.33 -10.02
C ILE A 24 4.28 1.71 -10.06
N CYS A 25 5.31 1.88 -10.89
CA CYS A 25 5.97 3.16 -11.11
C CYS A 25 5.03 4.22 -11.71
N LYS A 26 4.07 3.81 -12.56
CA LYS A 26 3.02 4.68 -13.11
C LYS A 26 1.89 4.98 -12.13
N GLY A 27 1.87 4.34 -10.96
CA GLY A 27 0.93 4.62 -9.89
C GLY A 27 -0.06 3.49 -9.61
N GLU A 28 0.08 2.32 -10.24
CA GLU A 28 -0.76 1.16 -9.94
C GLU A 28 -0.59 0.74 -8.48
N ARG A 29 -1.70 0.45 -7.79
CA ARG A 29 -1.71 0.06 -6.37
C ARG A 29 -2.69 -1.07 -6.14
N PRO A 30 -2.43 -1.97 -5.18
CA PRO A 30 -3.37 -3.00 -4.80
C PRO A 30 -4.77 -2.46 -4.51
N LYS A 31 -5.79 -3.16 -5.02
CA LYS A 31 -7.19 -2.80 -4.80
C LYS A 31 -7.52 -2.81 -3.30
N ILE A 32 -8.28 -1.82 -2.88
CA ILE A 32 -8.79 -1.72 -1.51
C ILE A 32 -10.24 -2.20 -1.53
N ILE A 33 -10.50 -3.32 -0.86
CA ILE A 33 -11.84 -3.90 -0.74
C ILE A 33 -12.56 -3.18 0.42
N LYS A 34 -13.89 -3.15 0.38
CA LYS A 34 -14.73 -2.56 1.43
C LYS A 34 -14.54 -3.32 2.76
N ASN A 35 -14.93 -2.66 3.87
CA ASN A 35 -14.91 -3.19 5.25
C ASN A 35 -13.56 -3.13 6.00
N ILE A 36 -12.60 -2.36 5.52
CA ILE A 36 -11.36 -2.03 6.26
C ILE A 36 -11.54 -0.68 6.99
N PRO A 37 -11.11 -0.54 8.26
CA PRO A 37 -11.13 0.75 8.93
C PRO A 37 -10.42 1.84 8.13
N GLN A 38 -11.06 3.00 8.00
CA GLN A 38 -10.58 4.10 7.15
C GLN A 38 -9.17 4.58 7.55
N CYS A 39 -8.81 4.46 8.83
CA CYS A 39 -7.47 4.79 9.32
C CYS A 39 -6.38 3.97 8.62
N TYR A 40 -6.56 2.65 8.46
CA TYR A 40 -5.61 1.79 7.75
C TYR A 40 -5.59 2.07 6.25
N ILE A 41 -6.75 2.35 5.63
CA ILE A 41 -6.82 2.76 4.22
C ILE A 41 -6.00 4.03 4.00
N ASN A 42 -6.20 5.04 4.84
CA ASN A 42 -5.49 6.31 4.75
C ASN A 42 -3.98 6.14 4.99
N LEU A 43 -3.61 5.29 5.95
CA LEU A 43 -2.21 5.00 6.24
C LEU A 43 -1.52 4.26 5.09
N MET A 44 -2.14 3.21 4.52
CA MET A 44 -1.63 2.54 3.32
C MET A 44 -1.44 3.53 2.17
N LYS A 45 -2.45 4.39 1.93
CA LYS A 45 -2.39 5.47 0.92
C LYS A 45 -1.21 6.43 1.12
N LYS A 46 -0.92 6.81 2.36
CA LYS A 46 0.26 7.63 2.67
C LYS A 46 1.58 6.87 2.43
N CYS A 47 1.67 5.61 2.85
CA CYS A 47 2.88 4.81 2.73
C CYS A 47 3.32 4.56 1.29
N TRP A 48 2.38 4.35 0.36
CA TRP A 48 2.70 4.08 -1.04
C TRP A 48 2.48 5.29 -1.96
N ASN A 49 2.62 6.51 -1.43
CA ASN A 49 2.51 7.73 -2.23
C ASN A 49 3.53 7.73 -3.39
N ILE A 50 3.12 8.25 -4.55
CA ILE A 50 4.00 8.37 -5.72
C ILE A 50 5.20 9.27 -5.43
N ASP A 51 4.97 10.35 -4.68
CA ASP A 51 6.01 11.25 -4.19
C ASP A 51 6.64 10.66 -2.92
N PRO A 52 7.92 10.27 -2.95
CA PRO A 52 8.60 9.70 -1.79
C PRO A 52 8.63 10.64 -0.59
N LEU A 53 8.65 11.97 -0.81
CA LEU A 53 8.69 12.97 0.26
C LEU A 53 7.37 13.07 1.02
N LYS A 54 6.27 12.57 0.45
CA LYS A 54 4.95 12.51 1.10
C LYS A 54 4.73 11.22 1.89
N ARG A 55 5.70 10.29 1.89
CA ARG A 55 5.61 9.04 2.64
C ARG A 55 5.99 9.29 4.10
N PRO A 56 5.26 8.70 5.06
CA PRO A 56 5.61 8.81 6.46
C PRO A 56 6.88 8.01 6.77
N THR A 57 7.66 8.51 7.71
CA THR A 57 8.76 7.79 8.34
C THR A 57 8.24 6.64 9.20
N ALA A 58 9.08 5.65 9.46
CA ALA A 58 8.73 4.56 10.38
C ALA A 58 8.34 5.04 11.79
N SER A 59 8.93 6.15 12.25
CA SER A 59 8.59 6.78 13.53
C SER A 59 7.18 7.35 13.53
N GLU A 60 6.79 8.07 12.47
CA GLU A 60 5.42 8.58 12.31
C GLU A 60 4.41 7.44 12.21
N ILE A 61 4.71 6.37 11.45
CA ILE A 61 3.85 5.19 11.35
C ILE A 61 3.63 4.56 12.74
N LYS A 62 4.69 4.40 13.54
CA LYS A 62 4.60 3.88 14.90
C LYS A 62 3.68 4.73 15.79
N ASN A 63 3.71 6.05 15.63
CA ASN A 63 2.84 6.96 16.39
C ASN A 63 1.38 6.93 15.91
N ILE A 64 1.12 6.57 14.65
CA ILE A 64 -0.23 6.44 14.10
C ILE A 64 -0.89 5.12 14.50
N ILE A 65 -0.12 4.03 14.63
CA ILE A 65 -0.64 2.68 14.93
C ILE A 65 -0.77 2.40 16.43
N LYS A 66 -0.03 3.14 17.27
CA LYS A 66 -0.13 3.07 18.74
C LYS A 66 -1.50 3.51 19.24
#